data_AF-A0A8U7NUE0-F1
#
_entry.id   AF-A0A8U7NUE0-F1
#
_cell.length_a   1.000
_cell.length_b   1.000
_cell.length_c   1.000
_cell.angle_alpha   90.00
_cell.angle_beta   90.00
_cell.angle_gamma   90.00
#
_symmetry.space_group_name_H-M   'P 1'
#
loop_
_entity.id
_entity.type
_entity.pdbx_description
1 polymer ?
#
loop_
_entity_poly.entity_id
_entity_poly.type
_entity_poly.pdbx_seq_one_letter_code
_entity_poly.pdbx_strand_id
1 'polypeptide(L)'
;MVHWFEKLKGILVLRGDEKNEMLTSLAEDFFIMLLAVCDSRPEGKMQILENFVLRTCSLITDARINIYVQQEVIKKLNLLLDKIPRDARKKILSTKEMLLVMSEMGRTILDAGDYDTQVAITEALCRMVAEKQRGELASQWFPMEFVATAFRGIKDSEFETDCRKFLNQVNGMLGDKRRVFSYPCLTAALDKYELQIPLDENLEAFWIDFNVGSRSISFYVAAEDAELQWETVLIREDDVNMYSLEEKGSRKLLTIDLKSPMNVGTLEGGKFLLYFDSILEIKDVTRKIYGSHKCKDFSKKQSSSIAETTVHIVFDESGSQVLVPESQLSPGLKEKSGEEEEKLSKYKTQQPPGSLRTQSKNNSQEKPRGDSSKITPSHKRKVSEASVLIPGTTGASTRSPLGFVSTPTPFKGRFKLPLEMTSSTKRSDNDAINESRTKNFYQEPPGQMCSEEVLKILQEATEKQTLGK
;
A
#
# COMPACT_ATOMS: atom_id res chain seq x y z
N MET A 1 27.53 16.10 4.11
CA MET A 1 26.44 15.13 4.04
C MET A 1 26.15 14.46 5.38
N VAL A 2 27.13 13.88 6.10
CA VAL A 2 26.88 13.24 7.42
C VAL A 2 26.18 14.18 8.41
N HIS A 3 26.64 15.44 8.55
CA HIS A 3 25.98 16.43 9.40
C HIS A 3 24.52 16.71 9.02
N TRP A 4 24.21 16.71 7.72
CA TRP A 4 22.84 16.89 7.24
C TRP A 4 21.98 15.68 7.54
N PHE A 5 22.54 14.47 7.46
CA PHE A 5 21.85 13.25 7.86
C PHE A 5 21.47 13.26 9.33
N GLU A 6 22.39 13.63 10.24
CA GLU A 6 22.07 13.67 11.67
C GLU A 6 20.98 14.69 11.99
N LYS A 7 20.96 15.83 11.28
CA LYS A 7 19.84 16.80 11.35
C LYS A 7 18.54 16.22 10.81
N LEU A 8 18.58 15.59 9.64
CA LEU A 8 17.41 14.92 9.04
C LEU A 8 16.84 13.87 9.99
N LYS A 9 17.68 12.98 10.52
CA LYS A 9 17.30 11.98 11.52
C LYS A 9 16.64 12.61 12.74
N GLY A 10 17.22 13.71 13.27
CA GLY A 10 16.61 14.46 14.37
C GLY A 10 15.20 14.96 14.04
N ILE A 11 15.00 15.53 12.85
CA ILE A 11 13.69 16.00 12.39
C ILE A 11 12.69 14.85 12.26
N LEU A 12 13.11 13.72 11.66
CA LEU A 12 12.27 12.54 11.47
C LEU A 12 11.85 11.93 12.81
N VAL A 13 12.78 11.78 13.75
CA VAL A 13 12.50 11.27 15.10
C VAL A 13 11.57 12.20 15.87
N LEU A 14 11.77 13.51 15.77
CA LEU A 14 10.91 14.49 16.45
C LEU A 14 9.49 14.49 15.89
N ARG A 15 9.31 14.23 14.59
CA ARG A 15 7.98 14.12 14.00
C ARG A 15 7.27 12.83 14.42
N GLY A 16 8.02 11.75 14.59
CA GLY A 16 7.48 10.46 14.99
C GLY A 16 6.82 9.70 13.83
N ASP A 17 5.75 8.98 14.14
CA ASP A 17 5.05 8.08 13.24
C ASP A 17 3.99 8.75 12.36
N GLU A 18 3.77 10.06 12.51
CA GLU A 18 2.80 10.80 11.70
C GLU A 18 3.21 10.83 10.23
N LYS A 19 2.26 10.53 9.34
CA LYS A 19 2.48 10.65 7.89
C LYS A 19 2.73 12.12 7.52
N ASN A 20 3.85 12.38 6.85
CA ASN A 20 4.19 13.70 6.32
C ASN A 20 4.91 13.56 4.98
N GLU A 21 4.22 13.94 3.89
CA GLU A 21 4.74 13.79 2.53
C GLU A 21 6.00 14.62 2.29
N MET A 22 6.08 15.84 2.84
CA MET A 22 7.27 16.68 2.73
C MET A 22 8.50 16.02 3.35
N LEU A 23 8.35 15.39 4.53
CA LEU A 23 9.46 14.70 5.19
C LEU A 23 9.87 13.43 4.45
N THR A 24 8.89 12.69 3.90
CA THR A 24 9.18 11.53 3.04
C THR A 24 9.95 11.95 1.80
N SER A 25 9.51 13.02 1.10
CA SER A 25 10.23 13.57 -0.05
C SER A 25 11.62 14.09 0.31
N LEU A 26 11.76 14.81 1.44
CA LEU A 26 13.06 15.29 1.90
C LEU A 26 14.04 14.14 2.17
N ALA A 27 13.56 13.06 2.78
CA ALA A 27 14.37 11.87 3.00
C ALA A 27 14.76 11.21 1.67
N GLU A 28 13.80 11.04 0.75
CA GLU A 28 14.08 10.51 -0.58
C GLU A 28 15.13 11.34 -1.33
N ASP A 29 14.97 12.66 -1.41
CA ASP A 29 15.88 13.58 -2.08
C ASP A 29 17.29 13.52 -1.49
N PHE A 30 17.38 13.42 -0.15
CA PHE A 30 18.66 13.26 0.54
C PHE A 30 19.39 11.99 0.09
N PHE A 31 18.68 10.86 0.02
CA PHE A 31 19.29 9.59 -0.41
C PHE A 31 19.55 9.54 -1.93
N ILE A 32 18.73 10.20 -2.75
CA ILE A 32 19.02 10.38 -4.19
C ILE A 32 20.35 11.13 -4.36
N MET A 33 20.56 12.21 -3.60
CA MET A 33 21.83 12.94 -3.62
C MET A 33 23.00 12.08 -3.16
N LEU A 34 22.83 11.24 -2.13
CA LEU A 34 23.87 10.30 -1.71
C LEU A 34 24.26 9.32 -2.83
N LEU A 35 23.26 8.76 -3.53
CA LEU A 35 23.49 7.86 -4.65
C LEU A 35 24.19 8.56 -5.82
N ALA A 36 23.80 9.79 -6.14
CA ALA A 36 24.47 10.58 -7.18
C ALA A 36 25.96 10.83 -6.86
N VAL A 37 26.29 11.12 -5.60
CA VAL A 37 27.70 11.24 -5.17
C VAL A 37 28.41 9.90 -5.22
N CYS A 38 27.74 8.81 -4.82
CA CYS A 38 28.25 7.45 -4.90
C CYS A 38 28.63 7.06 -6.33
N ASP A 39 27.87 7.52 -7.32
CA ASP A 39 28.09 7.22 -8.74
C ASP A 39 29.06 8.17 -9.45
N SER A 40 29.49 9.24 -8.78
CA SER A 40 30.32 10.28 -9.40
C SER A 40 31.80 9.89 -9.56
N ARG A 41 32.45 9.39 -8.50
CA ARG A 41 33.88 9.05 -8.46
C ARG A 41 34.18 7.93 -7.45
N PRO A 42 35.24 7.12 -7.65
CA PRO A 42 35.59 6.03 -6.74
C PRO A 42 35.81 6.46 -5.28
N GLU A 43 36.43 7.61 -5.04
CA GLU A 43 36.68 8.12 -3.68
C GLU A 43 35.37 8.52 -3.00
N GLY A 44 34.50 9.21 -3.74
CA GLY A 44 33.16 9.58 -3.27
C GLY A 44 32.32 8.34 -2.95
N LYS A 45 32.35 7.34 -3.84
CA LYS A 45 31.71 6.03 -3.65
C LYS A 45 32.10 5.41 -2.31
N MET A 46 33.39 5.24 -2.07
CA MET A 46 33.88 4.60 -0.85
C MET A 46 33.49 5.39 0.40
N GLN A 47 33.62 6.73 0.38
CA GLN A 47 33.20 7.57 1.50
C GLN A 47 31.70 7.45 1.80
N ILE A 48 30.84 7.41 0.78
CA ILE A 48 29.40 7.23 0.97
C ILE A 48 29.11 5.87 1.58
N LEU A 49 29.66 4.79 1.02
CA LEU A 49 29.40 3.43 1.49
C LEU A 49 29.87 3.22 2.94
N GLU A 50 31.09 3.66 3.28
CA GLU A 50 31.64 3.52 4.63
C GLU A 50 30.86 4.33 5.68
N ASN A 51 30.34 5.51 5.33
CA ASN A 51 29.66 6.37 6.28
C ASN A 51 28.17 6.13 6.38
N PHE A 52 27.51 5.67 5.31
CA PHE A 52 26.05 5.67 5.22
C PHE A 52 25.40 4.30 5.32
N VAL A 53 26.07 3.18 5.00
CA VAL A 53 25.41 1.86 5.08
C VAL A 53 24.88 1.61 6.50
N LEU A 54 25.74 1.71 7.51
CA LEU A 54 25.34 1.52 8.91
C LEU A 54 24.24 2.52 9.34
N ARG A 55 24.41 3.80 8.99
CA ARG A 55 23.45 4.86 9.35
C ARG A 55 22.07 4.64 8.74
N THR A 56 22.04 4.14 7.52
CA THR A 56 20.83 3.83 6.78
C THR A 56 20.12 2.65 7.43
N CYS A 57 20.84 1.56 7.74
CA CYS A 57 20.30 0.44 8.51
C CYS A 57 19.71 0.92 9.85
N SER A 58 20.44 1.74 10.61
CA SER A 58 19.97 2.25 11.91
C SER A 58 18.76 3.18 11.80
N LEU A 59 18.56 3.86 10.66
CA LEU A 59 17.36 4.68 10.44
C LEU A 59 16.15 3.81 10.14
N ILE A 60 16.33 2.72 9.38
CA ILE A 60 15.25 1.77 9.04
C ILE A 60 14.77 1.02 10.27
N THR A 61 15.66 0.66 11.19
CA THR A 61 15.32 -0.08 12.42
C THR A 61 14.79 0.79 13.56
N ASP A 62 14.76 2.12 13.41
CA ASP A 62 14.29 3.03 14.45
C ASP A 62 12.75 3.11 14.41
N ALA A 63 12.10 2.50 15.40
CA ALA A 63 10.64 2.41 15.51
C ALA A 63 9.91 3.75 15.60
N ARG A 64 10.64 4.85 15.85
CA ARG A 64 10.07 6.21 15.87
C ARG A 64 9.95 6.82 14.48
N ILE A 65 10.60 6.22 13.48
CA ILE A 65 10.58 6.70 12.11
C ILE A 65 9.32 6.20 11.43
N ASN A 66 8.59 7.12 10.79
CA ASN A 66 7.42 6.78 10.01
C ASN A 66 7.74 5.75 8.90
N ILE A 67 6.84 4.78 8.72
CA ILE A 67 7.00 3.67 7.76
C ILE A 67 7.20 4.11 6.31
N TYR A 68 6.59 5.22 5.87
CA TYR A 68 6.76 5.72 4.50
C TYR A 68 8.18 6.23 4.26
N VAL A 69 8.82 6.80 5.30
CA VAL A 69 10.23 7.16 5.24
C VAL A 69 11.09 5.89 5.20
N GLN A 70 10.80 4.91 6.06
CA GLN A 70 11.52 3.62 6.05
C GLN A 70 11.46 2.94 4.68
N GLN A 71 10.29 2.92 4.04
CA GLN A 71 10.05 2.40 2.68
C GLN A 71 10.94 3.06 1.62
N GLU A 72 11.12 4.37 1.69
CA GLU A 72 12.00 5.08 0.76
C GLU A 72 13.47 4.76 1.04
N VAL A 73 13.85 4.77 2.31
CA VAL A 73 15.24 4.58 2.75
C VAL A 73 15.73 3.17 2.47
N ILE A 74 14.92 2.12 2.73
CA ILE A 74 15.33 0.72 2.49
C ILE A 74 15.61 0.43 1.01
N LYS A 75 14.84 1.03 0.10
CA LYS A 75 15.09 0.91 -1.35
C LYS A 75 16.46 1.47 -1.71
N LYS A 76 16.85 2.61 -1.14
CA LYS A 76 18.16 3.22 -1.39
C LYS A 76 19.29 2.47 -0.67
N LEU A 77 19.02 1.84 0.47
CA LEU A 77 19.98 0.92 1.10
C LEU A 77 20.34 -0.23 0.16
N ASN A 78 19.37 -0.90 -0.45
CA ASN A 78 19.65 -2.01 -1.37
C ASN A 78 20.50 -1.56 -2.57
N LEU A 79 20.26 -0.35 -3.10
CA LEU A 79 21.11 0.26 -4.14
C LEU A 79 22.54 0.56 -3.64
N LEU A 80 22.70 1.00 -2.40
CA LEU A 80 24.03 1.20 -1.80
C LEU A 80 24.76 -0.12 -1.60
N LEU A 81 24.07 -1.15 -1.08
CA LEU A 81 24.64 -2.48 -0.84
C LEU A 81 25.11 -3.13 -2.15
N ASP A 82 24.35 -2.96 -3.23
CA ASP A 82 24.73 -3.42 -4.58
C ASP A 82 26.07 -2.83 -5.06
N LYS A 83 26.32 -1.58 -4.67
CA LYS A 83 27.50 -0.83 -5.10
C LYS A 83 28.76 -1.18 -4.30
N ILE A 84 28.69 -1.95 -3.21
CA ILE A 84 29.85 -2.26 -2.36
C ILE A 84 30.89 -3.12 -3.10
N PRO A 85 32.15 -2.64 -3.25
CA PRO A 85 33.22 -3.45 -3.82
C PRO A 85 33.52 -4.71 -3.00
N ARG A 86 33.91 -5.80 -3.69
CA ARG A 86 34.14 -7.11 -3.06
C ARG A 86 35.20 -7.06 -1.94
N ASP A 87 36.28 -6.32 -2.17
CA ASP A 87 37.39 -6.11 -1.24
C ASP A 87 37.01 -5.23 -0.04
N ALA A 88 36.06 -4.31 -0.20
CA ALA A 88 35.56 -3.46 0.87
C ALA A 88 34.47 -4.11 1.74
N ARG A 89 33.80 -5.15 1.23
CA ARG A 89 32.61 -5.75 1.86
C ARG A 89 32.85 -6.21 3.29
N LYS A 90 33.94 -6.93 3.54
CA LYS A 90 34.31 -7.40 4.90
C LYS A 90 34.54 -6.23 5.85
N LYS A 91 35.22 -5.17 5.40
CA LYS A 91 35.51 -3.99 6.22
C LYS A 91 34.23 -3.26 6.63
N ILE A 92 33.27 -3.10 5.71
CA ILE A 92 32.04 -2.35 5.96
C ILE A 92 31.03 -3.16 6.78
N LEU A 93 30.89 -4.46 6.47
CA LEU A 93 29.78 -5.28 6.96
C LEU A 93 30.09 -6.15 8.19
N SER A 94 31.37 -6.35 8.52
CA SER A 94 31.78 -7.20 9.65
C SER A 94 32.11 -6.43 10.93
N THR A 95 31.72 -5.16 11.02
CA THR A 95 31.86 -4.38 12.27
C THR A 95 30.83 -4.81 13.32
N LYS A 96 31.14 -4.62 14.60
CA LYS A 96 30.24 -4.99 15.71
C LYS A 96 28.91 -4.25 15.60
N GLU A 97 28.96 -2.96 15.29
CA GLU A 97 27.79 -2.11 15.09
C GLU A 97 26.92 -2.60 13.94
N MET A 98 27.53 -3.09 12.86
CA MET A 98 26.78 -3.66 11.74
C MET A 98 26.10 -4.98 12.13
N LEU A 99 26.80 -5.88 12.81
CA LEU A 99 26.19 -7.15 13.26
C LEU A 99 24.99 -6.90 14.18
N LEU A 100 25.09 -5.90 15.07
CA LEU A 100 23.98 -5.49 15.93
C LEU A 100 22.80 -4.94 15.10
N VAL A 101 23.04 -4.03 14.15
CA VAL A 101 21.95 -3.48 13.35
C VAL A 101 21.32 -4.51 12.42
N MET A 102 22.07 -5.51 11.93
CA MET A 102 21.50 -6.63 11.16
C MET A 102 20.55 -7.47 12.01
N SER A 103 20.88 -7.70 13.29
CA SER A 103 19.96 -8.36 14.23
C SER A 103 18.69 -7.55 14.43
N GLU A 104 18.80 -6.22 14.59
CA GLU A 104 17.61 -5.35 14.67
C GLU A 104 16.79 -5.38 13.37
N MET A 105 17.42 -5.36 12.20
CA MET A 105 16.73 -5.50 10.91
C MET A 105 15.95 -6.81 10.83
N GLY A 106 16.54 -7.92 11.31
CA GLY A 106 15.83 -9.19 11.43
C GLY A 106 14.57 -9.10 12.29
N ARG A 107 14.65 -8.40 13.43
CA ARG A 107 13.48 -8.13 14.28
C ARG A 107 12.46 -7.22 13.58
N THR A 108 12.92 -6.20 12.87
CA THR A 108 12.07 -5.26 12.11
C THR A 108 11.24 -5.97 11.02
N ILE A 109 11.71 -7.09 10.46
CA ILE A 109 10.89 -7.88 9.52
C ILE A 109 9.59 -8.33 10.18
N LEU A 110 9.61 -8.71 11.47
CA LEU A 110 8.46 -9.28 12.16
C LEU A 110 7.35 -8.25 12.42
N ASP A 111 7.70 -6.97 12.48
CA ASP A 111 6.77 -5.89 12.82
C ASP A 111 6.70 -4.76 11.79
N ALA A 112 7.40 -4.82 10.64
CA ALA A 112 7.37 -3.78 9.62
C ALA A 112 5.93 -3.42 9.18
N GLY A 113 5.04 -4.40 9.07
CA GLY A 113 3.62 -4.18 8.75
C GLY A 113 3.33 -3.75 7.32
N ASP A 114 4.30 -3.97 6.42
CA ASP A 114 4.17 -3.75 5.00
C ASP A 114 5.01 -4.80 4.26
N TYR A 115 4.38 -5.53 3.33
CA TYR A 115 5.02 -6.66 2.67
C TYR A 115 6.25 -6.27 1.86
N ASP A 116 6.17 -5.23 1.02
CA ASP A 116 7.30 -4.75 0.23
C ASP A 116 8.47 -4.29 1.12
N THR A 117 8.17 -3.69 2.27
CA THR A 117 9.18 -3.34 3.27
C THR A 117 9.84 -4.58 3.88
N GLN A 118 9.06 -5.62 4.21
CA GLN A 118 9.59 -6.89 4.70
C GLN A 118 10.50 -7.55 3.65
N VAL A 119 10.11 -7.54 2.37
CA VAL A 119 10.93 -8.04 1.26
C VAL A 119 12.22 -7.24 1.17
N ALA A 120 12.16 -5.91 1.19
CA ALA A 120 13.33 -5.06 1.02
C ALA A 120 14.33 -5.18 2.18
N ILE A 121 13.86 -5.36 3.42
CA ILE A 121 14.73 -5.65 4.58
C ILE A 121 15.36 -7.04 4.45
N THR A 122 14.57 -8.04 4.05
CA THR A 122 15.06 -9.41 3.80
C THR A 122 16.13 -9.41 2.71
N GLU A 123 15.92 -8.66 1.61
CA GLU A 123 16.88 -8.46 0.54
C GLU A 123 18.16 -7.82 1.07
N ALA A 124 18.05 -6.78 1.89
CA ALA A 124 19.21 -6.11 2.47
C ALA A 124 20.05 -7.06 3.33
N LEU A 125 19.42 -7.89 4.17
CA LEU A 125 20.12 -8.91 4.95
C LEU A 125 20.83 -9.94 4.05
N CYS A 126 20.16 -10.39 2.98
CA CYS A 126 20.74 -11.33 2.00
C CYS A 126 21.88 -10.71 1.18
N ARG A 127 21.81 -9.41 0.88
CA ARG A 127 22.92 -8.66 0.28
C ARG A 127 24.06 -8.43 1.28
N MET A 128 23.80 -8.34 2.57
CA MET A 128 24.86 -8.11 3.55
C MET A 128 25.61 -9.38 3.94
N VAL A 129 24.93 -10.53 3.95
CA VAL A 129 25.46 -11.80 4.42
C VAL A 129 25.39 -12.84 3.32
N ALA A 130 26.53 -13.44 2.99
CA ALA A 130 26.58 -14.50 2.00
C ALA A 130 25.71 -15.69 2.43
N GLU A 131 25.09 -16.39 1.47
CA GLU A 131 24.21 -17.54 1.71
C GLU A 131 24.81 -18.56 2.70
N LYS A 132 26.11 -18.88 2.55
CA LYS A 132 26.83 -19.81 3.43
C LYS A 132 26.92 -19.36 4.89
N GLN A 133 26.93 -18.04 5.13
CA GLN A 133 27.02 -17.44 6.47
C GLN A 133 25.65 -17.22 7.11
N ARG A 134 24.56 -17.23 6.33
CA ARG A 134 23.19 -17.08 6.85
C ARG A 134 22.85 -18.17 7.89
N GLY A 135 23.42 -19.37 7.74
CA GLY A 135 23.32 -20.47 8.70
C GLY A 135 23.62 -20.04 10.15
N GLU A 136 24.71 -19.32 10.34
CA GLU A 136 25.21 -18.93 11.66
C GLU A 136 24.51 -17.69 12.22
N LEU A 137 24.14 -16.75 11.34
CA LEU A 137 23.59 -15.45 11.75
C LEU A 137 22.06 -15.47 11.93
N ALA A 138 21.33 -16.34 11.23
CA ALA A 138 19.87 -16.37 11.29
C ALA A 138 19.34 -16.61 12.72
N SER A 139 20.00 -17.46 13.52
CA SER A 139 19.60 -17.72 14.92
C SER A 139 19.83 -16.52 15.84
N GLN A 140 20.72 -15.59 15.46
CA GLN A 140 20.96 -14.35 16.20
C GLN A 140 19.96 -13.25 15.84
N TRP A 141 19.39 -13.33 14.64
CA TRP A 141 18.40 -12.37 14.14
C TRP A 141 16.99 -12.74 14.56
N PHE A 142 16.68 -14.03 14.56
CA PHE A 142 15.36 -14.56 14.86
C PHE A 142 15.40 -15.45 16.11
N PRO A 143 14.77 -15.03 17.23
CA PRO A 143 14.70 -15.85 18.43
C PRO A 143 13.98 -17.18 18.24
N MET A 144 13.09 -17.28 17.24
CA MET A 144 12.34 -18.50 16.94
C MET A 144 13.10 -19.35 15.91
N GLU A 145 13.54 -20.54 16.30
CA GLU A 145 14.37 -21.43 15.46
C GLU A 145 13.71 -21.77 14.12
N PHE A 146 12.38 -21.90 14.09
CA PHE A 146 11.66 -22.15 12.85
C PHE A 146 11.73 -20.97 11.87
N VAL A 147 11.72 -19.72 12.36
CA VAL A 147 11.92 -18.53 11.54
C VAL A 147 13.37 -18.44 11.06
N ALA A 148 14.33 -18.72 11.94
CA ALA A 148 15.74 -18.79 11.57
C ALA A 148 15.97 -19.85 10.48
N THR A 149 15.36 -21.03 10.61
CA THR A 149 15.43 -22.12 9.63
C THR A 149 14.81 -21.73 8.29
N ALA A 150 13.63 -21.09 8.30
CA ALA A 150 13.00 -20.60 7.08
C ALA A 150 13.87 -19.55 6.37
N PHE A 151 14.47 -18.62 7.13
CA PHE A 151 15.38 -17.61 6.58
C PHE A 151 16.65 -18.24 5.97
N ARG A 152 17.24 -19.26 6.62
CA ARG A 152 18.38 -20.02 6.07
C ARG A 152 18.07 -20.68 4.74
N GLY A 153 16.79 -21.03 4.51
CA GLY A 153 16.32 -21.67 3.29
C GLY A 153 16.24 -20.75 2.07
N ILE A 154 16.36 -19.44 2.25
CA ILE A 154 16.34 -18.49 1.13
C ILE A 154 17.62 -18.66 0.30
N LYS A 155 17.48 -18.96 -1.00
CA LYS A 155 18.59 -18.98 -1.94
C LYS A 155 18.73 -17.66 -2.66
N ASP A 156 19.98 -17.23 -2.90
CA ASP A 156 20.22 -15.99 -3.64
C ASP A 156 19.72 -16.07 -5.09
N SER A 157 19.73 -17.26 -5.69
CA SER A 157 19.28 -17.50 -7.06
C SER A 157 17.76 -17.57 -7.23
N GLU A 158 17.02 -17.81 -6.14
CA GLU A 158 15.56 -17.99 -6.12
C GLU A 158 14.91 -17.00 -5.13
N PHE A 159 15.57 -15.86 -4.91
CA PHE A 159 15.24 -14.95 -3.82
C PHE A 159 13.76 -14.54 -3.83
N GLU A 160 13.22 -14.13 -4.98
CA GLU A 160 11.85 -13.59 -5.04
C GLU A 160 10.81 -14.63 -4.54
N THR A 161 10.93 -15.89 -4.97
CA THR A 161 10.02 -16.97 -4.60
C THR A 161 10.27 -17.49 -3.19
N ASP A 162 11.53 -17.64 -2.79
CA ASP A 162 11.88 -18.10 -1.45
C ASP A 162 11.56 -17.05 -0.38
N CYS A 163 11.76 -15.76 -0.69
CA CYS A 163 11.38 -14.65 0.17
C CYS A 163 9.86 -14.62 0.38
N ARG A 164 9.06 -14.85 -0.67
CA ARG A 164 7.60 -15.00 -0.54
C ARG A 164 7.22 -16.13 0.42
N LYS A 165 7.81 -17.32 0.24
CA LYS A 165 7.55 -18.47 1.13
C LYS A 165 7.93 -18.15 2.57
N PHE A 166 9.12 -17.61 2.79
CA PHE A 166 9.61 -17.18 4.09
C PHE A 166 8.66 -16.18 4.76
N LEU A 167 8.27 -15.10 4.08
CA LEU A 167 7.43 -14.06 4.65
C LEU A 167 5.99 -14.54 4.92
N ASN A 168 5.42 -15.36 4.05
CA ASN A 168 4.11 -15.98 4.29
C ASN A 168 4.14 -16.86 5.54
N GLN A 169 5.20 -17.66 5.71
CA GLN A 169 5.41 -18.51 6.88
C GLN A 169 5.57 -17.68 8.16
N VAL A 170 6.45 -16.66 8.15
CA VAL A 170 6.68 -15.77 9.28
C VAL A 170 5.41 -15.04 9.69
N ASN A 171 4.73 -14.40 8.74
CA ASN A 171 3.49 -13.67 9.01
C ASN A 171 2.38 -14.61 9.49
N GLY A 172 2.31 -15.84 8.96
CA GLY A 172 1.37 -16.86 9.42
C GLY A 172 1.57 -17.24 10.89
N MET A 173 2.82 -17.46 11.30
CA MET A 173 3.16 -17.83 12.68
C MET A 173 2.90 -16.75 13.72
N LEU A 174 2.97 -15.48 13.32
CA LEU A 174 2.68 -14.35 14.22
C LEU A 174 1.19 -14.30 14.61
N GLY A 175 0.32 -15.08 13.96
CA GLY A 175 -1.10 -15.16 14.28
C GLY A 175 -1.75 -13.79 14.29
N ASP A 176 -2.47 -13.45 15.35
CA ASP A 176 -3.15 -12.16 15.48
C ASP A 176 -2.21 -10.95 15.64
N LYS A 177 -0.95 -11.19 16.01
CA LYS A 177 0.06 -10.13 16.14
C LYS A 177 0.65 -9.71 14.79
N ARG A 178 0.39 -10.47 13.72
CA ARG A 178 0.90 -10.13 12.40
C ARG A 178 0.37 -8.78 11.93
N ARG A 179 1.22 -8.06 11.21
CA ARG A 179 0.87 -6.76 10.63
C ARG A 179 0.75 -6.79 9.10
N VAL A 180 1.06 -7.93 8.49
CA VAL A 180 0.83 -8.23 7.07
C VAL A 180 0.00 -9.50 7.00
N PHE A 181 -1.10 -9.46 6.25
CA PHE A 181 -1.95 -10.63 6.00
C PHE A 181 -1.94 -10.91 4.50
N SER A 182 -1.38 -12.05 4.11
CA SER A 182 -1.29 -12.45 2.72
C SER A 182 -2.34 -13.51 2.42
N TYR A 183 -3.23 -13.24 1.47
CA TYR A 183 -4.33 -14.14 1.10
C TYR A 183 -4.24 -14.53 -0.38
N PRO A 184 -4.48 -15.81 -0.72
CA PRO A 184 -4.59 -16.22 -2.10
C PRO A 184 -5.90 -15.68 -2.68
N CYS A 185 -5.78 -14.95 -3.78
CA CYS A 185 -6.88 -14.38 -4.54
C CYS A 185 -7.20 -15.25 -5.75
N LEU A 186 -8.48 -15.44 -6.01
CA LEU A 186 -8.97 -16.21 -7.15
C LEU A 186 -8.81 -15.41 -8.44
N THR A 187 -9.26 -14.15 -8.43
CA THR A 187 -9.16 -13.21 -9.55
C THR A 187 -9.17 -11.78 -9.04
N ALA A 188 -8.45 -10.88 -9.73
CA ALA A 188 -8.51 -9.44 -9.51
C ALA A 188 -8.92 -8.73 -10.79
N ALA A 189 -9.69 -7.65 -10.67
CA ALA A 189 -10.07 -6.81 -11.79
C ALA A 189 -10.02 -5.32 -11.43
N LEU A 190 -9.68 -4.51 -12.43
CA LEU A 190 -9.82 -3.05 -12.43
C LEU A 190 -11.04 -2.68 -13.30
N ASP A 191 -12.11 -2.22 -12.66
CA ASP A 191 -13.45 -2.07 -13.24
C ASP A 191 -13.92 -3.35 -13.95
N LYS A 192 -13.84 -3.38 -15.29
CA LYS A 192 -14.27 -4.51 -16.13
C LYS A 192 -13.11 -5.34 -16.68
N TYR A 193 -11.87 -4.95 -16.37
CA TYR A 193 -10.67 -5.53 -16.92
C TYR A 193 -10.04 -6.47 -15.89
N GLU A 194 -9.99 -7.77 -16.20
CA GLU A 194 -9.32 -8.76 -15.37
C GLU A 194 -7.80 -8.56 -15.45
N LEU A 195 -7.16 -8.46 -14.28
CA LEU A 195 -5.73 -8.25 -14.16
C LEU A 195 -5.00 -9.58 -14.32
N GLN A 196 -3.88 -9.54 -15.04
CA GLN A 196 -3.10 -10.74 -15.32
C GLN A 196 -2.17 -11.06 -14.15
N ILE A 197 -2.14 -12.33 -13.76
CA ILE A 197 -1.25 -12.83 -12.71
C ILE A 197 0.16 -12.98 -13.32
N PRO A 198 1.24 -12.58 -12.60
CA PRO A 198 2.60 -12.81 -13.07
C PRO A 198 2.87 -14.29 -13.37
N LEU A 199 3.53 -14.56 -14.49
CA LEU A 199 3.92 -15.92 -14.88
C LEU A 199 5.16 -16.33 -14.08
N ASP A 200 4.96 -17.06 -12.99
CA ASP A 200 6.03 -17.66 -12.20
C ASP A 200 5.61 -19.07 -11.75
N GLU A 201 6.33 -20.09 -12.25
CA GLU A 201 6.03 -21.51 -11.98
C GLU A 201 6.17 -21.87 -10.49
N ASN A 202 6.95 -21.08 -9.74
CA ASN A 202 7.19 -21.29 -8.32
C ASN A 202 6.19 -20.51 -7.44
N LEU A 203 5.30 -19.72 -8.04
CA LEU A 203 4.28 -18.96 -7.33
C LEU A 203 3.08 -19.85 -7.00
N GLU A 204 2.92 -20.17 -5.72
CA GLU A 204 1.87 -21.09 -5.24
C GLU A 204 0.45 -20.54 -5.38
N ALA A 205 0.28 -19.22 -5.41
CA ALA A 205 -0.99 -18.55 -5.54
C ALA A 205 -0.83 -17.08 -5.96
N PHE A 206 -1.91 -16.46 -6.44
CA PHE A 206 -1.96 -15.02 -6.64
C PHE A 206 -2.17 -14.31 -5.29
N TRP A 207 -1.09 -13.81 -4.69
CA TRP A 207 -1.10 -13.25 -3.34
C TRP A 207 -1.55 -11.79 -3.33
N ILE A 208 -2.46 -11.47 -2.40
CA ILE A 208 -2.86 -10.11 -2.05
C ILE A 208 -2.41 -9.84 -0.61
N ASP A 209 -1.59 -8.80 -0.45
CA ASP A 209 -0.99 -8.42 0.82
C ASP A 209 -1.78 -7.27 1.44
N PHE A 210 -2.37 -7.52 2.61
CA PHE A 210 -3.09 -6.55 3.42
C PHE A 210 -2.11 -5.99 4.48
N ASN A 211 -1.63 -4.78 4.25
CA ASN A 211 -0.56 -4.13 5.01
C ASN A 211 -1.17 -3.20 6.09
N VAL A 212 -1.17 -3.65 7.33
CA VAL A 212 -1.72 -2.87 8.46
C VAL A 212 -0.83 -1.67 8.79
N GLY A 213 0.49 -1.82 8.66
CA GLY A 213 1.45 -0.76 8.98
C GLY A 213 1.42 0.41 8.00
N SER A 214 1.44 0.13 6.70
CA SER A 214 1.35 1.17 5.66
C SER A 214 -0.10 1.54 5.30
N ARG A 215 -1.09 0.93 5.96
CA ARG A 215 -2.53 1.10 5.69
C ARG A 215 -2.83 1.01 4.19
N SER A 216 -2.38 -0.10 3.59
CA SER A 216 -2.53 -0.35 2.15
C SER A 216 -2.87 -1.80 1.84
N ILE A 217 -3.39 -2.04 0.64
CA ILE A 217 -3.43 -3.36 0.03
C ILE A 217 -2.49 -3.34 -1.19
N SER A 218 -1.62 -4.33 -1.32
CA SER A 218 -0.68 -4.45 -2.43
C SER A 218 -0.67 -5.84 -3.06
N PHE A 219 -0.35 -5.91 -4.35
CA PHE A 219 -0.17 -7.17 -5.07
C PHE A 219 0.59 -6.94 -6.38
N TYR A 220 1.09 -8.02 -6.98
CA TYR A 220 1.85 -7.96 -8.24
C TYR A 220 1.00 -8.48 -9.40
N VAL A 221 1.02 -7.78 -10.52
CA VAL A 221 0.37 -8.17 -11.78
C VAL A 221 1.39 -8.26 -12.89
N ALA A 222 1.11 -9.05 -13.94
CA ALA A 222 2.01 -9.13 -15.09
C ALA A 222 2.15 -7.75 -15.75
N ALA A 223 3.38 -7.34 -15.99
CA ALA A 223 3.63 -6.08 -16.70
C ALA A 223 3.41 -6.26 -18.20
N GLU A 224 2.96 -5.20 -18.86
CA GLU A 224 2.82 -5.18 -20.33
C GLU A 224 4.17 -4.98 -21.05
N ASP A 225 5.13 -4.37 -20.36
CA ASP A 225 6.45 -4.08 -20.91
C ASP A 225 7.30 -5.36 -20.96
N ALA A 226 7.87 -5.68 -22.12
CA ALA A 226 8.69 -6.87 -22.30
C ALA A 226 9.97 -6.88 -21.44
N GLU A 227 10.42 -5.72 -20.96
CA GLU A 227 11.57 -5.61 -20.04
C GLU A 227 11.18 -5.89 -18.58
N LEU A 228 9.89 -5.85 -18.25
CA LEU A 228 9.37 -6.03 -16.90
C LEU A 228 8.55 -7.32 -16.82
N GLN A 229 8.83 -8.14 -15.81
CA GLN A 229 8.06 -9.36 -15.60
C GLN A 229 6.74 -9.08 -14.85
N TRP A 230 6.70 -7.99 -14.07
CA TRP A 230 5.58 -7.66 -13.21
C TRP A 230 5.59 -6.18 -12.81
N GLU A 231 4.42 -5.66 -12.42
CA GLU A 231 4.25 -4.35 -11.79
C GLU A 231 3.49 -4.48 -10.46
N THR A 232 3.71 -3.54 -9.54
CA THR A 232 3.06 -3.53 -8.24
C THR A 232 1.83 -2.63 -8.26
N VAL A 233 0.68 -3.19 -7.90
CA VAL A 233 -0.52 -2.43 -7.56
C VAL A 233 -0.48 -2.10 -6.07
N LEU A 234 -0.68 -0.83 -5.72
CA LEU A 234 -0.65 -0.34 -4.34
C LEU A 234 -1.84 0.57 -4.06
N ILE A 235 -2.80 0.08 -3.28
CA ILE A 235 -4.05 0.78 -2.94
C ILE A 235 -3.96 1.28 -1.50
N ARG A 236 -3.57 2.56 -1.32
CA ARG A 236 -3.44 3.17 0.01
C ARG A 236 -4.80 3.59 0.55
N GLU A 237 -4.90 3.68 1.87
CA GLU A 237 -6.11 4.17 2.52
C GLU A 237 -6.55 5.55 2.04
N ASP A 238 -5.60 6.45 1.80
CA ASP A 238 -5.89 7.80 1.31
C ASP A 238 -6.48 7.83 -0.10
N ASP A 239 -6.26 6.78 -0.91
CA ASP A 239 -6.76 6.67 -2.28
C ASP A 239 -8.18 6.07 -2.32
N VAL A 240 -8.63 5.46 -1.22
CA VAL A 240 -9.93 4.77 -1.13
C VAL A 240 -11.05 5.72 -0.70
N ASN A 241 -12.12 5.74 -1.47
CA ASN A 241 -13.37 6.42 -1.14
C ASN A 241 -14.23 5.53 -0.21
N MET A 242 -14.58 4.33 -0.67
CA MET A 242 -15.39 3.37 0.09
C MET A 242 -15.07 1.94 -0.33
N TYR A 243 -15.44 0.96 0.50
CA TYR A 243 -15.32 -0.45 0.17
C TYR A 243 -16.56 -1.24 0.62
N SER A 244 -16.76 -2.41 0.03
CA SER A 244 -17.79 -3.37 0.45
C SER A 244 -17.29 -4.80 0.34
N LEU A 245 -17.83 -5.67 1.20
CA LEU A 245 -17.62 -7.11 1.10
C LEU A 245 -18.97 -7.77 0.81
N GLU A 246 -19.05 -8.50 -0.29
CA GLU A 246 -20.20 -9.33 -0.63
C GLU A 246 -19.80 -10.79 -0.57
N GLU A 247 -20.69 -11.65 -0.08
CA GLU A 247 -20.48 -13.10 -0.08
C GLU A 247 -21.61 -13.75 -0.88
N LYS A 248 -21.22 -14.52 -1.91
CA LYS A 248 -22.14 -15.18 -2.83
C LYS A 248 -21.63 -16.60 -3.09
N GLY A 249 -22.33 -17.59 -2.52
CA GLY A 249 -21.91 -18.99 -2.60
C GLY A 249 -20.57 -19.20 -1.89
N SER A 250 -19.63 -19.89 -2.53
CA SER A 250 -18.28 -20.14 -2.01
C SER A 250 -17.27 -19.02 -2.28
N ARG A 251 -17.74 -17.83 -2.71
CA ARG A 251 -16.87 -16.70 -3.07
C ARG A 251 -17.19 -15.47 -2.26
N LYS A 252 -16.13 -14.76 -1.90
CA LYS A 252 -16.16 -13.45 -1.22
C LYS A 252 -15.58 -12.41 -2.16
N LEU A 253 -16.33 -11.34 -2.40
CA LEU A 253 -15.92 -10.22 -3.26
C LEU A 253 -15.63 -9.01 -2.39
N LEU A 254 -14.38 -8.56 -2.37
CA LEU A 254 -13.99 -7.25 -1.87
C LEU A 254 -14.02 -6.25 -3.03
N THR A 255 -14.89 -5.25 -2.93
CA THR A 255 -14.96 -4.12 -3.86
C THR A 255 -14.37 -2.89 -3.20
N ILE A 256 -13.43 -2.22 -3.87
CA ILE A 256 -12.77 -1.01 -3.39
C ILE A 256 -13.00 0.09 -4.42
N ASP A 257 -13.79 1.11 -4.07
CA ASP A 257 -14.01 2.28 -4.92
C ASP A 257 -12.96 3.35 -4.58
N LEU A 258 -12.25 3.83 -5.60
CA LEU A 258 -11.19 4.82 -5.47
C LEU A 258 -11.75 6.25 -5.49
N LYS A 259 -11.02 7.20 -4.88
CA LYS A 259 -11.33 8.64 -4.96
C LYS A 259 -11.03 9.21 -6.35
N SER A 260 -10.06 8.63 -7.04
CA SER A 260 -9.65 9.01 -8.39
C SER A 260 -9.20 7.76 -9.14
N PRO A 261 -9.36 7.71 -10.48
CA PRO A 261 -8.91 6.57 -11.27
C PRO A 261 -7.41 6.28 -11.07
N MET A 262 -7.07 4.99 -11.06
CA MET A 262 -5.69 4.49 -11.00
C MET A 262 -5.35 3.80 -12.32
N ASN A 263 -4.07 3.86 -12.69
CA ASN A 263 -3.53 3.14 -13.83
C ASN A 263 -2.81 1.87 -13.38
N VAL A 264 -3.01 0.78 -14.12
CA VAL A 264 -2.30 -0.50 -14.01
C VAL A 264 -1.92 -0.89 -15.44
N GLY A 265 -0.65 -0.80 -15.80
CA GLY A 265 -0.21 -0.86 -17.20
C GLY A 265 -0.88 0.23 -18.04
N THR A 266 -1.59 -0.18 -19.10
CA THR A 266 -2.40 0.73 -19.94
C THR A 266 -3.86 0.84 -19.50
N LEU A 267 -4.27 0.09 -18.48
CA LEU A 267 -5.63 0.08 -17.97
C LEU A 267 -5.84 1.22 -16.98
N GLU A 268 -6.93 1.97 -17.14
CA GLU A 268 -7.39 2.98 -16.19
C GLU A 268 -8.72 2.52 -15.59
N GLY A 269 -8.89 2.68 -14.28
CA GLY A 269 -10.16 2.39 -13.63
C GLY A 269 -10.32 2.99 -12.24
N GLY A 270 -11.58 3.11 -11.81
CA GLY A 270 -11.96 3.71 -10.54
C GLY A 270 -12.28 2.70 -9.43
N LYS A 271 -12.18 1.40 -9.71
CA LYS A 271 -12.64 0.35 -8.81
C LYS A 271 -11.84 -0.93 -8.92
N PHE A 272 -11.42 -1.46 -7.78
CA PHE A 272 -10.87 -2.81 -7.72
C PHE A 272 -11.92 -3.83 -7.26
N LEU A 273 -11.92 -4.99 -7.89
CA LEU A 273 -12.72 -6.16 -7.53
C LEU A 273 -11.78 -7.31 -7.25
N LEU A 274 -11.73 -7.78 -6.00
CA LEU A 274 -10.87 -8.86 -5.54
C LEU A 274 -11.72 -10.03 -5.07
N TYR A 275 -11.57 -11.18 -5.69
CA TYR A 275 -12.33 -12.39 -5.39
C TYR A 275 -11.51 -13.37 -4.56
N PHE A 276 -12.08 -13.80 -3.44
CA PHE A 276 -11.46 -14.72 -2.49
C PHE A 276 -12.37 -15.92 -2.25
N ASP A 277 -11.79 -17.01 -1.75
CA ASP A 277 -12.59 -18.10 -1.19
C ASP A 277 -13.33 -17.62 0.06
N SER A 278 -14.59 -18.06 0.22
CA SER A 278 -15.43 -17.78 1.38
C SER A 278 -14.77 -18.11 2.73
N ILE A 279 -13.89 -19.12 2.80
CA ILE A 279 -13.21 -19.51 4.05
C ILE A 279 -12.23 -18.44 4.55
N LEU A 280 -11.80 -17.50 3.70
CA LEU A 280 -10.79 -16.51 4.06
C LEU A 280 -11.39 -15.34 4.84
N GLU A 281 -10.85 -15.07 6.03
CA GLU A 281 -11.30 -14.00 6.93
C GLU A 281 -10.69 -12.63 6.60
N ILE A 282 -11.09 -12.05 5.46
CA ILE A 282 -10.54 -10.76 5.00
C ILE A 282 -11.23 -9.52 5.62
N LYS A 283 -12.40 -9.69 6.24
CA LYS A 283 -13.25 -8.59 6.71
C LYS A 283 -12.57 -7.72 7.77
N ASP A 284 -11.99 -8.36 8.77
CA ASP A 284 -11.41 -7.66 9.90
C ASP A 284 -10.11 -6.95 9.53
N VAL A 285 -9.27 -7.56 8.68
CA VAL A 285 -8.06 -6.89 8.20
C VAL A 285 -8.38 -5.73 7.25
N THR A 286 -9.38 -5.87 6.37
CA THR A 286 -9.82 -4.75 5.51
C THR A 286 -10.28 -3.56 6.37
N ARG A 287 -11.00 -3.84 7.46
CA ARG A 287 -11.44 -2.83 8.44
C ARG A 287 -10.25 -2.19 9.18
N LYS A 288 -9.21 -2.97 9.54
CA LYS A 288 -7.98 -2.44 10.16
C LYS A 288 -7.26 -1.45 9.25
N ILE A 289 -7.27 -1.68 7.93
CA ILE A 289 -6.57 -0.87 6.94
C ILE A 289 -7.36 0.41 6.60
N TYR A 290 -8.58 0.24 6.07
CA TYR A 290 -9.38 1.34 5.52
C TYR A 290 -10.34 1.98 6.52
N GLY A 291 -10.55 1.35 7.69
CA GLY A 291 -11.45 1.84 8.73
C GLY A 291 -12.92 1.52 8.47
N SER A 292 -13.71 1.38 9.54
CA SER A 292 -15.15 1.07 9.45
C SER A 292 -15.98 2.15 8.77
N HIS A 293 -15.54 3.41 8.84
CA HIS A 293 -16.23 4.56 8.27
C HIS A 293 -16.31 4.52 6.72
N LYS A 294 -15.40 3.80 6.06
CA LYS A 294 -15.41 3.61 4.60
C LYS A 294 -16.20 2.38 4.14
N CYS A 295 -16.71 1.57 5.07
CA CYS A 295 -17.45 0.35 4.74
C CYS A 295 -18.91 0.68 4.38
N LYS A 296 -19.37 0.32 3.17
CA LYS A 296 -20.75 0.58 2.70
C LYS A 296 -21.82 -0.03 3.61
N ASP A 297 -21.56 -1.15 4.27
CA ASP A 297 -22.53 -1.80 5.17
C ASP A 297 -22.90 -0.93 6.38
N PHE A 298 -22.02 -0.01 6.80
CA PHE A 298 -22.28 0.95 7.87
C PHE A 298 -23.13 2.13 7.42
N SER A 299 -22.99 2.57 6.16
CA SER A 299 -23.75 3.71 5.62
C SER A 299 -25.26 3.47 5.54
N LYS A 300 -25.70 2.20 5.44
CA LYS A 300 -27.14 1.84 5.50
C LYS A 300 -27.75 1.94 6.90
N LYS A 301 -26.95 1.94 7.98
CA LYS A 301 -27.45 1.94 9.37
C LYS A 301 -27.52 3.33 10.01
N GLN A 302 -27.07 4.39 9.34
CA GLN A 302 -27.24 5.77 9.82
C GLN A 302 -28.47 6.49 9.25
N SER A 303 -29.31 5.83 8.44
CA SER A 303 -30.66 6.33 8.13
C SER A 303 -31.70 5.79 9.12
N SER A 304 -31.47 5.94 10.43
CA SER A 304 -32.61 6.04 11.33
C SER A 304 -33.17 7.44 11.11
N SER A 305 -34.35 7.56 10.49
CA SER A 305 -35.10 8.82 10.52
C SER A 305 -35.38 9.15 11.98
N ILE A 306 -34.53 9.99 12.58
CA ILE A 306 -34.91 10.68 13.81
C ILE A 306 -36.02 11.61 13.37
N ALA A 307 -37.26 11.27 13.73
CA ALA A 307 -38.33 12.24 13.70
C ALA A 307 -37.93 13.31 14.71
N GLU A 308 -37.49 14.48 14.23
CA GLU A 308 -37.35 15.66 15.07
C GLU A 308 -38.76 16.10 15.47
N THR A 309 -39.24 15.58 16.59
CA THR A 309 -40.42 16.14 17.25
C THR A 309 -39.94 17.37 18.01
N THR A 310 -40.19 18.54 17.45
CA THR A 310 -39.95 19.82 18.13
C THR A 310 -40.95 19.92 19.29
N VAL A 311 -40.46 19.83 20.53
CA VAL A 311 -41.28 20.04 21.73
C VAL A 311 -41.08 21.50 22.15
N HIS A 312 -42.08 22.34 21.91
CA HIS A 312 -42.11 23.69 22.48
C HIS A 312 -42.51 23.60 23.95
N ILE A 313 -41.58 23.93 24.85
CA ILE A 313 -41.85 24.06 26.28
C ILE A 313 -42.29 25.50 26.54
N VAL A 314 -43.57 25.69 26.86
CA VAL A 314 -44.09 26.98 27.34
C VAL A 314 -44.09 26.92 28.86
N PHE A 315 -43.38 27.87 29.48
CA PHE A 315 -43.43 28.08 30.93
C PHE A 315 -44.47 29.14 31.24
N ASP A 316 -45.40 28.85 32.15
CA ASP A 316 -46.13 29.90 32.87
C ASP A 316 -45.36 30.29 34.15
N GLU A 317 -45.69 31.47 34.70
CA GLU A 317 -45.04 32.04 35.89
C GLU A 317 -45.26 31.24 37.20
N SER A 318 -45.84 30.03 37.13
CA SER A 318 -46.10 29.20 38.32
C SER A 318 -45.41 27.82 38.31
N GLY A 319 -44.61 27.49 37.30
CA GLY A 319 -43.60 26.44 37.39
C GLY A 319 -44.12 25.00 37.50
N SER A 320 -45.17 24.62 36.76
CA SER A 320 -45.60 23.21 36.66
C SER A 320 -45.78 22.74 35.20
N GLN A 321 -45.40 21.49 34.90
CA GLN A 321 -45.32 20.91 33.55
C GLN A 321 -46.62 20.19 33.13
N VAL A 322 -47.14 20.46 31.92
CA VAL A 322 -48.13 19.61 31.23
C VAL A 322 -47.68 19.39 29.78
N LEU A 323 -47.62 18.14 29.34
CA LEU A 323 -47.24 17.72 27.98
C LEU A 323 -48.48 17.44 27.14
N VAL A 324 -48.62 18.07 25.97
CA VAL A 324 -49.60 17.68 24.94
C VAL A 324 -48.92 17.52 23.58
N PRO A 325 -48.97 16.33 22.94
CA PRO A 325 -48.44 16.11 21.60
C PRO A 325 -49.39 16.60 20.49
N GLU A 326 -48.84 17.30 19.51
CA GLU A 326 -49.57 18.04 18.47
C GLU A 326 -50.12 17.17 17.30
N SER A 327 -50.47 15.90 17.53
CA SER A 327 -50.95 15.01 16.47
C SER A 327 -52.47 15.05 16.23
N GLN A 328 -53.16 16.15 16.56
CA GLN A 328 -54.62 16.27 16.38
C GLN A 328 -55.12 17.56 15.70
N LEU A 329 -54.28 18.32 15.00
CA LEU A 329 -54.78 19.49 14.25
C LEU A 329 -54.41 19.42 12.76
N SER A 330 -55.46 19.45 11.93
CA SER A 330 -55.37 19.42 10.46
C SER A 330 -55.09 20.83 9.90
N PRO A 331 -54.40 20.97 8.74
CA PRO A 331 -53.90 22.26 8.29
C PRO A 331 -54.91 23.05 7.44
N GLY A 332 -54.95 24.37 7.64
CA GLY A 332 -55.69 25.32 6.80
C GLY A 332 -55.03 26.71 6.81
N LEU A 333 -54.72 27.22 5.62
CA LEU A 333 -53.81 28.32 5.30
C LEU A 333 -54.31 29.76 5.55
N LYS A 334 -53.31 30.64 5.78
CA LYS A 334 -53.10 32.03 5.28
C LYS A 334 -53.68 33.24 6.03
N GLU A 335 -52.74 34.17 6.27
CA GLU A 335 -52.88 35.60 6.57
C GLU A 335 -53.83 36.34 5.60
N LYS A 336 -54.64 37.28 6.13
CA LYS A 336 -54.47 38.73 5.93
C LYS A 336 -55.45 39.59 6.74
N SER A 337 -54.93 40.76 7.07
CA SER A 337 -55.49 42.01 7.60
C SER A 337 -56.94 42.39 7.26
N GLY A 338 -57.59 43.04 8.24
CA GLY A 338 -58.28 44.33 8.04
C GLY A 338 -59.78 44.33 7.71
N GLU A 339 -60.56 44.83 8.67
CA GLU A 339 -61.77 45.68 8.56
C GLU A 339 -63.10 45.15 7.97
N GLU A 340 -64.11 45.26 8.84
CA GLU A 340 -65.50 45.72 8.67
C GLU A 340 -66.59 44.92 7.88
N GLU A 341 -67.69 44.76 8.64
CA GLU A 341 -69.13 44.78 8.32
C GLU A 341 -69.89 43.67 7.53
N GLU A 342 -70.97 43.27 8.21
CA GLU A 342 -72.32 42.87 7.76
C GLU A 342 -72.64 41.59 6.93
N LYS A 343 -73.49 40.78 7.57
CA LYS A 343 -74.72 40.11 7.09
C LYS A 343 -74.69 38.82 6.23
N LEU A 344 -75.24 37.79 6.89
CA LEU A 344 -76.43 36.98 6.52
C LEU A 344 -76.32 35.79 5.52
N SER A 345 -76.80 34.63 6.01
CA SER A 345 -77.53 33.56 5.29
C SER A 345 -76.69 32.56 4.46
N LYS A 346 -77.02 31.27 4.25
CA LYS A 346 -77.89 30.22 4.82
C LYS A 346 -77.77 29.01 3.86
N TYR A 347 -77.79 27.76 4.39
CA TYR A 347 -78.19 26.48 3.73
C TYR A 347 -77.27 25.89 2.63
N LYS A 348 -77.21 24.58 2.31
CA LYS A 348 -77.69 23.25 2.80
C LYS A 348 -76.99 22.20 1.89
N THR A 349 -76.37 21.14 2.41
CA THR A 349 -76.84 19.71 2.49
C THR A 349 -76.54 18.79 1.28
N GLN A 350 -76.20 17.52 1.62
CA GLN A 350 -76.50 16.22 0.95
C GLN A 350 -75.34 15.47 0.26
N GLN A 351 -74.60 14.65 1.04
CA GLN A 351 -74.67 13.16 1.18
C GLN A 351 -75.04 12.23 -0.04
N PRO A 352 -74.78 10.88 0.03
CA PRO A 352 -73.87 10.05 -0.80
C PRO A 352 -74.66 8.91 -1.54
N PRO A 353 -74.33 7.57 -1.64
CA PRO A 353 -73.10 6.73 -1.49
C PRO A 353 -72.92 5.53 -2.50
N GLY A 354 -71.87 4.69 -2.29
CA GLY A 354 -71.82 3.21 -2.51
C GLY A 354 -71.17 2.69 -3.82
N SER A 355 -70.62 1.48 -3.99
CA SER A 355 -70.14 0.35 -3.16
C SER A 355 -69.54 -0.77 -4.08
N LEU A 356 -68.52 -1.51 -3.58
CA LEU A 356 -68.12 -2.93 -3.84
C LEU A 356 -67.47 -3.49 -5.17
N ARG A 357 -66.28 -4.13 -4.97
CA ARG A 357 -65.67 -5.43 -5.43
C ARG A 357 -66.07 -6.07 -6.80
N THR A 358 -65.19 -6.74 -7.59
CA THR A 358 -64.50 -8.06 -7.36
C THR A 358 -63.50 -8.44 -8.49
N GLN A 359 -62.68 -9.48 -8.27
CA GLN A 359 -61.57 -10.08 -9.07
C GLN A 359 -61.96 -10.91 -10.32
N SER A 360 -60.98 -11.20 -11.22
CA SER A 360 -60.83 -12.50 -11.94
C SER A 360 -59.48 -12.64 -12.70
N LYS A 361 -58.97 -13.88 -12.82
CA LYS A 361 -57.71 -14.38 -13.46
C LYS A 361 -57.92 -14.87 -14.91
N ASN A 362 -56.87 -14.95 -15.74
CA ASN A 362 -56.37 -16.19 -16.40
C ASN A 362 -55.23 -15.98 -17.44
N ASN A 363 -54.44 -17.06 -17.62
CA ASN A 363 -53.30 -17.37 -18.53
C ASN A 363 -53.62 -17.18 -20.05
N SER A 364 -52.74 -17.26 -21.06
CA SER A 364 -51.58 -18.15 -21.35
C SER A 364 -50.73 -17.67 -22.56
N GLN A 365 -49.56 -18.31 -22.73
CA GLN A 365 -48.52 -18.21 -23.78
C GLN A 365 -49.01 -18.33 -25.25
N GLU A 366 -48.26 -17.73 -26.19
CA GLU A 366 -47.58 -18.40 -27.34
C GLU A 366 -46.77 -17.44 -28.24
N LYS A 367 -45.64 -17.95 -28.75
CA LYS A 367 -44.71 -17.46 -29.80
C LYS A 367 -44.15 -18.76 -30.45
N PRO A 368 -43.38 -18.78 -31.57
CA PRO A 368 -43.10 -17.81 -32.64
C PRO A 368 -43.06 -18.43 -34.08
N ARG A 369 -42.83 -17.61 -35.13
CA ARG A 369 -42.30 -17.90 -36.50
C ARG A 369 -42.19 -16.53 -37.21
N GLY A 370 -41.26 -16.12 -38.08
CA GLY A 370 -40.11 -16.66 -38.81
C GLY A 370 -39.86 -15.73 -40.03
N ASP A 371 -38.60 -15.52 -40.45
CA ASP A 371 -38.08 -14.89 -41.70
C ASP A 371 -38.29 -13.37 -41.95
N SER A 372 -37.45 -12.61 -42.69
CA SER A 372 -36.07 -12.72 -43.20
C SER A 372 -35.59 -11.33 -43.74
N SER A 373 -34.27 -11.11 -43.69
CA SER A 373 -33.33 -10.21 -44.42
C SER A 373 -33.70 -8.93 -45.22
N LYS A 374 -32.89 -7.88 -44.93
CA LYS A 374 -32.12 -6.94 -45.80
C LYS A 374 -32.84 -5.85 -46.66
N ILE A 375 -32.42 -4.59 -46.46
CA ILE A 375 -31.72 -3.66 -47.42
C ILE A 375 -31.81 -2.20 -46.90
N THR A 376 -30.64 -1.54 -46.72
CA THR A 376 -30.38 -0.07 -46.59
C THR A 376 -30.23 0.54 -48.02
N PRO A 377 -30.19 1.87 -48.30
CA PRO A 377 -29.90 3.02 -47.42
C PRO A 377 -30.67 4.34 -47.71
N SER A 378 -30.48 5.36 -46.85
CA SER A 378 -30.24 6.74 -47.33
C SER A 378 -29.70 7.64 -46.20
N HIS A 379 -29.10 8.73 -46.64
CA HIS A 379 -28.06 9.53 -46.02
C HIS A 379 -28.56 10.69 -45.12
N LYS A 380 -27.67 11.07 -44.17
CA LYS A 380 -27.36 12.44 -43.70
C LYS A 380 -28.43 13.23 -42.92
N ARG A 381 -28.18 13.51 -41.63
CA ARG A 381 -27.50 14.74 -41.14
C ARG A 381 -27.26 14.65 -39.62
N LYS A 382 -26.00 14.70 -39.20
CA LYS A 382 -25.58 15.11 -37.85
C LYS A 382 -25.38 16.62 -37.86
N VAL A 383 -25.77 17.30 -36.78
CA VAL A 383 -25.09 18.52 -36.33
C VAL A 383 -24.87 18.34 -34.82
N SER A 384 -23.60 18.24 -34.45
CA SER A 384 -23.09 18.41 -33.10
C SER A 384 -22.57 19.84 -33.02
N GLU A 385 -22.91 20.55 -31.96
CA GLU A 385 -22.39 21.89 -31.67
C GLU A 385 -21.23 21.74 -30.68
N ALA A 386 -20.05 22.21 -31.07
CA ALA A 386 -18.85 22.33 -30.24
C ALA A 386 -18.38 23.78 -30.36
N SER A 387 -18.19 24.45 -29.22
CA SER A 387 -17.64 25.80 -29.15
C SER A 387 -16.13 25.75 -28.92
N VAL A 388 -15.42 26.54 -29.72
CA VAL A 388 -13.96 26.73 -29.72
C VAL A 388 -13.70 28.18 -29.32
N LEU A 389 -12.73 28.41 -28.42
CA LEU A 389 -12.15 29.72 -28.15
C LEU A 389 -10.68 29.70 -28.58
N ILE A 390 -10.30 30.63 -29.47
CA ILE A 390 -8.91 30.91 -29.87
C ILE A 390 -8.52 32.31 -29.37
N PRO A 391 -7.28 32.54 -28.89
CA PRO A 391 -6.86 33.78 -28.26
C PRO A 391 -6.30 34.80 -29.27
N GLY A 392 -6.44 36.09 -28.96
CA GLY A 392 -5.81 37.20 -29.68
C GLY A 392 -4.52 37.68 -29.00
N THR A 393 -3.45 37.80 -29.79
CA THR A 393 -2.11 38.34 -29.48
C THR A 393 -2.12 39.88 -29.50
N THR A 394 -1.37 40.63 -28.68
CA THR A 394 0.06 40.98 -28.86
C THR A 394 0.50 41.96 -27.75
N GLY A 395 1.78 41.92 -27.34
CA GLY A 395 2.41 42.98 -26.52
C GLY A 395 3.57 42.45 -25.65
N ALA A 396 4.79 42.94 -25.88
CA ALA A 396 6.05 42.32 -25.49
C ALA A 396 6.54 42.58 -24.04
N SER A 397 7.19 41.53 -23.49
CA SER A 397 8.40 41.48 -22.63
C SER A 397 8.69 42.59 -21.61
N THR A 398 8.65 42.27 -20.30
CA THR A 398 9.86 41.98 -19.50
C THR A 398 9.55 41.54 -18.05
N ARG A 399 10.28 40.51 -17.60
CA ARG A 399 10.57 40.09 -16.20
C ARG A 399 9.41 39.69 -15.27
N SER A 400 9.31 38.38 -15.01
CA SER A 400 8.75 37.81 -13.78
C SER A 400 9.70 36.77 -13.16
N PRO A 401 9.71 36.61 -11.82
CA PRO A 401 10.55 35.66 -11.10
C PRO A 401 9.97 34.23 -11.16
N LEU A 402 10.86 33.23 -11.17
CA LEU A 402 10.54 31.81 -11.09
C LEU A 402 9.80 31.49 -9.79
N GLY A 403 8.47 31.32 -9.87
CA GLY A 403 7.67 30.64 -8.86
C GLY A 403 7.58 29.16 -9.22
N PHE A 404 8.27 28.30 -8.45
CA PHE A 404 8.08 26.85 -8.53
C PHE A 404 6.74 26.50 -7.89
N VAL A 405 5.75 26.21 -8.72
CA VAL A 405 4.49 25.59 -8.29
C VAL A 405 4.69 24.09 -8.32
N SER A 406 4.79 23.47 -7.14
CA SER A 406 4.76 22.02 -6.97
C SER A 406 3.34 21.51 -7.21
N THR A 407 3.09 20.96 -8.38
CA THR A 407 1.92 20.10 -8.63
C THR A 407 2.25 18.69 -8.12
N PRO A 408 1.40 18.07 -7.28
CA PRO A 408 1.60 16.69 -6.85
C PRO A 408 1.32 15.76 -8.04
N THR A 409 2.38 15.20 -8.61
CA THR A 409 2.25 14.12 -9.61
C THR A 409 1.73 12.85 -8.93
N PRO A 410 0.75 12.15 -9.52
CA PRO A 410 0.29 10.86 -9.01
C PRO A 410 1.44 9.86 -9.04
N PHE A 411 1.64 9.15 -7.93
CA PHE A 411 2.66 8.11 -7.75
C PHE A 411 2.49 7.02 -8.83
N LYS A 412 3.29 7.07 -9.90
CA LYS A 412 3.47 5.92 -10.79
C LYS A 412 4.18 4.82 -9.99
N GLY A 413 3.61 3.61 -10.03
CA GLY A 413 4.19 2.41 -9.43
C GLY A 413 5.66 2.26 -9.84
N ARG A 414 6.53 2.01 -8.86
CA ARG A 414 7.96 1.87 -9.09
C ARG A 414 8.26 0.44 -9.53
N PHE A 415 9.01 0.34 -10.63
CA PHE A 415 9.45 -0.89 -11.23
C PHE A 415 10.65 -1.47 -10.47
N LYS A 416 10.60 -2.75 -10.11
CA LYS A 416 11.74 -3.50 -9.56
C LYS A 416 12.29 -4.40 -10.67
N LEU A 417 13.58 -4.30 -10.94
CA LEU A 417 14.28 -5.28 -11.79
C LEU A 417 14.54 -6.56 -10.97
N PRO A 418 14.50 -7.76 -11.59
CA PRO A 418 14.91 -8.99 -10.93
C PRO A 418 16.32 -8.88 -10.33
N LEU A 419 16.53 -9.52 -9.19
CA LEU A 419 17.82 -9.56 -8.50
C LEU A 419 18.91 -10.24 -9.34
N GLU A 420 19.83 -9.44 -9.89
CA GLU A 420 21.12 -9.95 -10.38
C GLU A 420 22.10 -10.09 -9.20
N MET A 421 21.99 -11.18 -8.46
CA MET A 421 22.93 -11.49 -7.37
C MET A 421 24.27 -11.94 -7.96
N THR A 422 25.33 -11.14 -7.76
CA THR A 422 26.66 -11.55 -8.22
C THR A 422 27.14 -12.77 -7.42
N SER A 423 26.98 -13.97 -7.97
CA SER A 423 27.68 -15.15 -7.45
C SER A 423 29.19 -14.90 -7.50
N SER A 424 29.91 -15.31 -6.46
CA SER A 424 31.35 -15.12 -6.33
C SER A 424 32.19 -15.87 -7.39
N THR A 425 31.55 -16.56 -8.32
CA THR A 425 32.20 -17.47 -9.29
C THR A 425 31.88 -17.19 -10.77
N LYS A 426 31.05 -16.19 -11.11
CA LYS A 426 30.77 -15.85 -12.53
C LYS A 426 31.06 -14.39 -12.87
N ARG A 427 32.35 -14.09 -13.09
CA ARG A 427 32.83 -13.07 -14.04
C ARG A 427 34.33 -13.29 -14.22
N SER A 428 34.69 -14.24 -15.08
CA SER A 428 36.05 -14.35 -15.62
C SER A 428 35.95 -14.96 -17.02
N ASP A 429 35.35 -14.24 -17.94
CA ASP A 429 35.50 -14.52 -19.37
C ASP A 429 35.32 -13.18 -20.08
N ASN A 430 36.42 -12.44 -20.15
CA ASN A 430 36.78 -11.40 -21.13
C ASN A 430 37.93 -10.60 -20.52
N ASP A 431 39.13 -11.19 -20.58
CA ASP A 431 40.42 -10.51 -20.73
C ASP A 431 41.51 -11.58 -20.73
N ALA A 432 41.72 -12.18 -21.90
CA ALA A 432 42.88 -13.00 -22.19
C ALA A 432 43.79 -12.22 -23.12
N ILE A 433 45.02 -11.90 -22.68
CA ILE A 433 46.29 -11.98 -23.43
C ILE A 433 47.46 -11.71 -22.45
N ASN A 434 48.34 -12.71 -22.33
CA ASN A 434 49.78 -12.78 -21.94
C ASN A 434 50.26 -12.02 -20.69
N GLU A 435 51.04 -12.59 -19.75
CA GLU A 435 52.29 -13.32 -19.99
C GLU A 435 52.79 -14.10 -18.73
N SER A 436 53.31 -15.32 -18.96
CA SER A 436 54.33 -16.09 -18.24
C SER A 436 54.49 -16.11 -16.69
N ARG A 437 54.25 -17.32 -16.14
CA ARG A 437 55.18 -18.22 -15.41
C ARG A 437 55.85 -17.70 -14.11
N THR A 438 55.49 -18.27 -12.94
CA THR A 438 56.41 -18.86 -11.91
C THR A 438 55.61 -19.71 -10.89
N LYS A 439 56.31 -20.63 -10.21
CA LYS A 439 55.93 -21.89 -9.56
C LYS A 439 55.18 -21.82 -8.21
N ASN A 440 54.49 -22.92 -7.94
CA ASN A 440 53.85 -23.45 -6.72
C ASN A 440 54.51 -23.11 -5.37
N PHE A 441 53.66 -22.81 -4.37
CA PHE A 441 53.84 -23.20 -2.97
C PHE A 441 52.47 -23.62 -2.39
N TYR A 442 52.43 -24.79 -1.75
CA TYR A 442 51.31 -25.27 -0.96
C TYR A 442 51.15 -24.40 0.30
N GLN A 443 49.94 -23.92 0.58
CA GLN A 443 49.55 -23.41 1.89
C GLN A 443 48.07 -23.74 2.16
N GLU A 444 47.82 -24.33 3.32
CA GLU A 444 46.51 -24.76 3.83
C GLU A 444 45.49 -23.61 3.95
N PRO A 445 44.17 -23.88 3.89
CA PRO A 445 43.14 -22.84 3.89
C PRO A 445 42.87 -22.28 5.30
N PRO A 446 42.83 -20.95 5.51
CA PRO A 446 42.42 -20.35 6.77
C PRO A 446 40.89 -20.16 6.79
N GLY A 447 40.18 -21.10 7.40
CA GLY A 447 38.70 -21.13 7.36
C GLY A 447 37.99 -21.35 8.69
N GLN A 448 38.67 -21.37 9.83
CA GLN A 448 38.06 -21.84 11.08
C GLN A 448 38.22 -20.95 12.31
N MET A 449 39.02 -19.88 12.22
CA MET A 449 39.31 -18.99 13.36
C MET A 449 38.26 -17.87 13.61
N CYS A 450 37.34 -17.62 12.68
CA CYS A 450 36.48 -16.41 12.73
C CYS A 450 35.15 -16.58 13.48
N SER A 451 34.71 -17.82 13.76
CA SER A 451 33.40 -18.10 14.37
C SER A 451 33.40 -17.88 15.89
N GLU A 452 34.43 -18.36 16.59
CA GLU A 452 34.55 -18.23 18.05
C GLU A 452 34.75 -16.78 18.50
N GLU A 453 35.50 -15.99 17.72
CA GLU A 453 35.79 -14.59 18.05
C GLU A 453 34.54 -13.72 17.89
N VAL A 454 33.71 -13.99 16.88
CA VAL A 454 32.41 -13.31 16.68
C VAL A 454 31.41 -13.67 17.79
N LEU A 455 31.33 -14.95 18.17
CA LEU A 455 30.48 -15.40 19.27
C LEU A 455 30.89 -14.74 20.61
N LYS A 456 32.19 -14.66 20.88
CA LYS A 456 32.73 -14.07 22.10
C LYS A 456 32.49 -12.55 22.18
N ILE A 457 32.69 -11.82 21.06
CA ILE A 457 32.46 -10.36 20.99
C ILE A 457 31.00 -9.99 21.20
N LEU A 458 30.07 -10.86 20.78
CA LEU A 458 28.64 -10.67 20.96
C LEU A 458 28.18 -11.05 22.38
N GLN A 459 28.72 -12.12 22.95
CA GLN A 459 28.43 -12.51 24.34
C GLN A 459 28.86 -11.42 25.34
N GLU A 460 30.02 -10.81 25.12
CA GLU A 460 30.49 -9.64 25.88
C GLU A 460 29.64 -8.37 25.67
N ALA A 461 28.90 -8.27 24.55
CA ALA A 461 28.00 -7.15 24.28
C ALA A 461 26.69 -7.29 25.08
N THR A 462 26.15 -8.50 25.15
CA THR A 462 24.91 -8.82 25.86
C THR A 462 25.08 -8.69 27.38
N GLU A 463 26.24 -9.06 27.91
CA GLU A 463 26.57 -8.90 29.34
C GLU A 463 26.73 -7.43 29.78
N LYS A 464 27.19 -6.55 28.88
CA LYS A 464 27.30 -5.11 29.17
C LYS A 464 25.96 -4.38 29.16
N GLN A 465 24.92 -4.92 28.52
CA GLN A 465 23.56 -4.38 28.57
C GLN A 465 22.78 -4.82 29.82
N THR A 466 23.12 -5.95 30.44
CA THR A 466 22.45 -6.43 31.67
C THR A 466 23.05 -5.90 32.97
N LEU A 467 24.30 -5.41 32.97
CA LEU A 467 24.92 -4.78 34.16
C LEU A 467 24.64 -3.27 34.32
N GLY A 468 23.82 -2.69 33.45
CA GLY A 468 23.39 -1.28 33.53
C GLY A 468 21.95 -1.10 34.04
N LYS A 469 21.51 -1.92 35.01
CA LYS A 469 20.28 -1.70 35.78
C LYS A 469 20.61 -1.38 37.23
#